data_AF-A0A963Q5L9-F1
#
_entry.id   AF-A0A963Q5L9-F1
#
_cell.length_a   1.000
_cell.length_b   1.000
_cell.length_c   1.000
_cell.angle_alpha   90.00
_cell.angle_beta   90.00
_cell.angle_gamma   90.00
#
_symmetry.space_group_name_H-M   'P 1'
#
loop_
_entity.id
_entity.type
_entity.pdbx_description
1 polymer ?
#
loop_
_entity_poly.entity_id
_entity_poly.type
_entity_poly.pdbx_seq_one_letter_code
_entity_poly.pdbx_strand_id
1 'polypeptide(L)'
;ELWDVIGAGEKALLLMSVLVALVSMAGLVSVVLASLGERRRELAVLRAVGASPRSLLFLLSVEGVLVTACGIGAGILALGATGLALGPWLQSAFGLTLLLAEPTRLQGQLLLGLLACGWLASLVPAWRAYRLSLADGLSPRS
;
A
#
# COMPACT_ATOMS: atom_id res chain seq x y z
N GLU A 1 15.16 25.93 27.01
CA GLU A 1 16.19 24.88 26.89
C GLU A 1 15.61 23.48 26.61
N LEU A 2 15.49 22.55 27.57
CA LEU A 2 15.06 21.15 27.30
C LEU A 2 13.70 21.02 26.59
N TRP A 3 12.71 21.84 26.98
CA TRP A 3 11.38 21.83 26.35
C TRP A 3 11.38 22.37 24.91
N ASP A 4 12.27 23.31 24.58
CA ASP A 4 12.44 23.79 23.20
C ASP A 4 13.15 22.75 22.32
N VAL A 5 14.14 22.04 22.86
CA VAL A 5 14.86 20.99 22.14
C VAL A 5 13.96 19.78 21.88
N ILE A 6 13.13 19.40 22.86
CA ILE A 6 12.13 18.34 22.70
C ILE A 6 11.07 18.75 21.66
N GLY A 7 10.57 19.99 21.73
CA GLY A 7 9.60 20.51 20.76
C GLY A 7 10.15 20.63 19.33
N ALA A 8 11.44 20.96 19.18
CA ALA A 8 12.13 20.97 17.88
C ALA A 8 12.30 19.54 17.32
N GLY A 9 12.65 18.57 18.17
CA GLY A 9 12.76 17.16 17.80
C GLY A 9 11.43 16.57 17.31
N GLU A 10 10.33 16.85 18.02
CA GLU A 10 9.00 16.39 17.63
C GLU A 10 8.57 16.98 16.27
N LYS A 11 8.78 18.28 16.05
CA LYS A 11 8.51 18.93 14.76
C LYS A 11 9.35 18.34 13.63
N ALA A 12 10.62 18.05 13.87
CA ALA A 12 11.49 17.42 12.88
C ALA A 12 11.00 16.01 12.50
N LEU A 13 10.62 15.20 13.48
CA LEU A 13 10.05 13.86 13.25
C LEU A 13 8.73 13.90 12.48
N LEU A 14 7.84 14.85 12.80
CA LEU A 14 6.60 15.07 12.07
C LEU A 14 6.87 15.50 10.62
N LEU A 15 7.81 16.42 10.40
CA LEU A 15 8.19 16.86 9.06
C LEU A 15 8.75 15.69 8.23
N MET A 16 9.60 14.87 8.83
CA MET A 16 10.12 13.64 8.21
C MET A 16 9.00 12.66 7.87
N SER A 17 8.03 12.46 8.77
CA SER A 17 6.87 11.59 8.52
C SER A 17 6.05 12.07 7.33
N VAL A 18 5.79 13.38 7.22
CA VAL A 18 5.07 13.98 6.09
C VAL A 18 5.85 13.80 4.79
N LEU A 19 7.17 14.04 4.79
CA LEU A 19 8.01 13.87 3.61
C LEU A 19 8.02 12.41 3.13
N VAL A 20 8.18 11.46 4.05
CA VAL A 20 8.12 10.03 3.73
C VAL A 20 6.75 9.67 3.17
N ALA A 21 5.66 10.15 3.76
CA ALA A 21 4.32 9.92 3.25
C ALA A 21 4.13 10.45 1.81
N LEU A 22 4.66 11.64 1.50
CA LEU A 22 4.62 12.20 0.15
C LEU A 22 5.42 11.35 -0.85
N VAL A 23 6.63 10.93 -0.48
CA VAL A 23 7.47 10.07 -1.33
C VAL A 23 6.80 8.72 -1.56
N SER A 24 6.22 8.11 -0.53
CA SER A 24 5.46 6.86 -0.66
C SER A 24 4.24 7.02 -1.58
N MET A 25 3.52 8.15 -1.49
CA MET A 25 2.38 8.43 -2.36
C MET A 25 2.82 8.59 -3.83
N ALA A 26 3.91 9.31 -4.09
CA ALA A 26 4.49 9.43 -5.43
C ALA A 26 4.99 8.09 -5.98
N GLY A 27 5.59 7.26 -5.12
CA GLY A 27 6.01 5.89 -5.45
C GLY A 27 4.82 5.02 -5.84
N LEU A 28 3.73 5.06 -5.06
CA LEU A 28 2.50 4.33 -5.36
C LEU A 28 1.90 4.77 -6.70
N VAL A 29 1.84 6.08 -6.97
CA VAL A 29 1.37 6.61 -8.27
C VAL A 29 2.26 6.11 -9.42
N SER A 30 3.58 6.11 -9.24
CA SER A 30 4.54 5.66 -10.27
C SER A 30 4.38 4.17 -10.57
N VAL A 31 4.24 3.34 -9.52
CA VAL A 31 3.98 1.90 -9.66
C VAL A 31 2.64 1.65 -10.34
N VAL A 32 1.58 2.38 -9.96
CA VAL A 32 0.28 2.27 -10.61
C VAL A 32 0.39 2.65 -12.09
N LEU A 33 1.05 3.75 -12.43
CA LEU A 33 1.26 4.17 -13.82
C LEU A 33 2.06 3.14 -14.63
N ALA A 34 3.12 2.57 -14.06
CA ALA A 34 3.89 1.49 -14.69
C ALA A 34 3.03 0.23 -14.91
N SER A 35 2.25 -0.17 -13.90
CA SER A 35 1.35 -1.32 -13.99
C SER A 35 0.27 -1.18 -15.08
N LEU A 36 -0.15 0.05 -15.39
CA LEU A 36 -1.13 0.31 -16.46
C LEU A 36 -0.59 0.02 -17.85
N GLY A 37 0.73 0.12 -18.06
CA GLY A 37 1.40 -0.21 -19.31
C GLY A 37 1.41 -1.72 -19.59
N GLU A 38 1.78 -2.51 -18.58
CA GLU A 38 1.83 -3.98 -18.66
C GLU A 38 0.43 -4.60 -18.72
N ARG A 39 -0.52 -4.11 -17.90
CA ARG A 39 -1.90 -4.63 -17.88
C ARG A 39 -2.66 -4.41 -19.18
N ARG A 40 -2.29 -3.42 -20.01
CA ARG A 40 -2.87 -3.27 -21.37
C ARG A 40 -2.51 -4.45 -22.28
N ARG A 41 -1.30 -4.99 -22.18
CA ARG A 41 -0.89 -6.18 -22.94
C ARG A 41 -1.59 -7.44 -22.43
N GLU A 42 -1.69 -7.61 -21.12
CA GLU A 42 -2.38 -8.77 -20.53
C GLU A 42 -3.89 -8.76 -20.81
N LEU A 43 -4.55 -7.60 -20.75
CA LEU A 43 -5.97 -7.46 -21.09
C LEU A 43 -6.25 -7.80 -22.56
N ALA A 44 -5.34 -7.46 -23.46
CA ALA A 44 -5.43 -7.84 -24.87
C ALA A 44 -5.31 -9.37 -25.05
N VAL A 45 -4.41 -10.02 -24.31
CA VAL A 45 -4.24 -11.49 -24.32
C VAL A 45 -5.45 -12.20 -23.70
N LEU A 46 -5.96 -11.74 -22.56
CA LEU A 46 -7.12 -12.34 -21.88
C LEU A 46 -8.41 -12.21 -22.69
N ARG A 47 -8.56 -11.13 -23.48
CA ARG A 47 -9.64 -11.04 -24.47
C ARG A 47 -9.48 -12.00 -25.63
N ALA A 48 -8.26 -12.25 -26.11
CA ALA A 48 -8.03 -13.23 -27.18
C ALA A 48 -8.41 -14.66 -26.74
N VAL A 49 -8.41 -14.94 -25.44
CA VAL A 49 -8.82 -16.22 -24.84
C VAL A 49 -10.32 -16.26 -24.47
N GLY A 50 -11.07 -15.16 -24.64
CA GLY A 50 -12.52 -15.13 -24.42
C GLY A 50 -12.95 -14.98 -22.95
N ALA A 51 -12.09 -14.48 -22.07
CA ALA A 51 -12.40 -14.33 -20.65
C ALA A 51 -13.53 -13.31 -20.39
N SER A 52 -14.52 -13.69 -19.57
CA SER A 52 -15.62 -12.80 -19.22
C SER A 52 -15.14 -11.61 -18.36
N PRO A 53 -15.66 -10.38 -18.57
CA PRO A 53 -15.31 -9.19 -17.80
C PRO A 53 -15.43 -9.36 -16.28
N ARG A 54 -16.36 -10.21 -15.82
CA ARG A 54 -16.64 -10.45 -14.40
C ARG A 54 -15.55 -11.32 -13.75
N SER A 55 -15.01 -12.30 -14.48
CA SER A 55 -13.92 -13.15 -14.00
C SER A 55 -12.62 -12.34 -13.84
N LEU A 56 -12.33 -11.45 -14.78
CA LEU A 56 -11.20 -10.51 -14.73
C LEU A 56 -11.30 -9.56 -13.53
N LEU A 57 -12.50 -9.00 -13.28
CA LEU A 57 -12.78 -8.17 -12.11
C LEU A 57 -12.46 -8.90 -10.79
N PHE A 58 -12.97 -10.11 -10.64
CA PHE A 58 -12.78 -10.89 -9.42
C PHE A 58 -11.31 -11.21 -9.19
N LEU A 59 -10.61 -11.71 -10.22
CA LEU A 59 -9.19 -12.07 -10.13
C LEU A 59 -8.32 -10.87 -9.72
N LEU A 60 -8.50 -9.71 -10.37
CA LEU A 60 -7.75 -8.49 -10.05
C LEU A 60 -8.04 -7.96 -8.64
N SER A 61 -9.30 -8.06 -8.19
CA SER A 61 -9.67 -7.62 -6.85
C SER A 61 -9.02 -8.47 -5.77
N VAL A 62 -8.98 -9.79 -5.96
CA VAL A 62 -8.35 -10.75 -5.04
C VAL A 62 -6.83 -10.55 -5.02
N GLU A 63 -6.21 -10.39 -6.19
CA GLU A 63 -4.77 -10.09 -6.30
C GLU A 63 -4.41 -8.83 -5.52
N GLY A 64 -5.16 -7.73 -5.69
CA GLY A 64 -4.90 -6.49 -4.98
C GLY A 64 -5.06 -6.61 -3.46
N VAL A 65 -6.04 -7.38 -2.99
CA VAL A 65 -6.20 -7.68 -1.55
C VAL A 65 -5.00 -8.49 -1.02
N LEU A 66 -4.58 -9.53 -1.75
CA LEU A 66 -3.45 -10.36 -1.35
C LEU A 66 -2.14 -9.56 -1.28
N VAL A 67 -1.87 -8.73 -2.29
CA VAL A 67 -0.67 -7.86 -2.31
C VAL A 67 -0.70 -6.88 -1.14
N THR A 68 -1.85 -6.26 -0.86
CA THR A 68 -2.00 -5.32 0.27
C THR A 68 -1.78 -6.04 1.60
N ALA A 69 -2.37 -7.23 1.79
CA ALA A 69 -2.22 -8.03 3.00
C ALA A 69 -0.76 -8.46 3.23
N CYS A 70 -0.08 -8.92 2.18
CA CYS A 70 1.34 -9.26 2.23
C CYS A 70 2.21 -8.04 2.59
N GLY A 71 1.93 -6.87 2.00
CA GLY A 71 2.63 -5.63 2.31
C GLY A 71 2.48 -5.22 3.77
N ILE A 72 1.27 -5.30 4.32
CA ILE A 72 1.01 -5.02 5.74
C ILE A 72 1.76 -6.00 6.64
N GLY A 73 1.67 -7.30 6.35
CA GLY A 73 2.37 -8.33 7.11
C GLY A 73 3.88 -8.12 7.11
N ALA A 74 4.47 -7.86 5.95
CA ALA A 74 5.90 -7.57 5.81
C ALA A 74 6.29 -6.29 6.56
N GLY A 75 5.47 -5.24 6.52
CA GLY A 75 5.70 -3.99 7.25
C GLY A 75 5.73 -4.19 8.77
N ILE A 76 4.77 -4.95 9.31
CA ILE A 76 4.72 -5.28 10.75
C ILE A 76 5.96 -6.08 11.16
N LEU A 77 6.34 -7.09 10.36
CA LEU A 77 7.55 -7.89 10.63
C LEU A 77 8.82 -7.04 10.57
N ALA A 78 8.95 -6.16 9.58
CA ALA A 78 10.09 -5.26 9.45
C ALA A 78 10.19 -4.29 10.63
N LEU A 79 9.06 -3.74 11.09
CA LEU A 79 8.99 -2.89 12.28
C LEU A 79 9.44 -3.65 13.54
N GLY A 80 8.93 -4.87 13.74
CA GLY A 80 9.34 -5.72 14.87
C GLY A 80 10.82 -6.08 14.82
N ALA A 81 11.32 -6.50 13.66
CA ALA A 81 12.73 -6.87 13.48
C ALA A 81 13.67 -5.69 13.70
N THR A 82 13.35 -4.52 13.17
CA THR A 82 14.15 -3.30 13.37
C THR A 82 14.10 -2.81 14.82
N GLY A 83 12.94 -2.89 15.48
CA GLY A 83 12.79 -2.56 16.89
C GLY A 83 13.63 -3.47 17.80
N LEU A 84 13.67 -4.78 17.53
CA LEU A 84 14.50 -5.73 18.29
C LEU A 84 16.00 -5.56 18.02
N ALA A 85 16.39 -5.29 16.76
CA ALA A 85 17.79 -5.13 16.39
C ALA A 85 18.39 -3.80 16.86
N LEU A 86 17.65 -2.71 16.70
CA LEU A 86 18.11 -1.36 17.06
C LEU A 86 17.79 -0.97 18.50
N GLY A 87 16.86 -1.66 19.16
CA GLY A 87 16.47 -1.41 20.55
C GLY A 87 17.65 -1.38 21.53
N PRO A 88 18.49 -2.42 21.60
CA PRO A 88 19.65 -2.45 22.49
C PRO A 88 20.69 -1.35 22.17
N TRP A 89 20.84 -1.01 20.89
CA TRP A 89 21.76 0.04 20.46
C TRP A 89 21.24 1.43 20.85
N LEU A 90 19.95 1.69 20.66
CA LEU A 90 19.32 2.94 21.11
C LEU A 90 19.35 3.11 22.62
N GLN A 91 19.11 2.03 23.37
CA GLN A 91 19.14 2.05 24.82
C GLN A 91 20.55 2.33 25.35
N SER A 92 21.59 1.76 24.75
CA SER A 92 22.98 2.00 25.15
C SER A 92 23.51 3.38 24.73
N ALA A 93 23.11 3.88 23.56
CA ALA A 93 23.59 5.17 23.04
C ALA A 93 22.80 6.38 23.57
N PHE A 94 21.48 6.26 23.72
CA PHE A 94 20.58 7.38 24.03
C PHE A 94 19.75 7.18 25.31
N GLY A 95 19.85 6.03 25.99
CA GLY A 95 19.06 5.73 27.19
C GLY A 95 17.57 5.48 26.92
N LEU A 96 17.16 5.41 25.64
CA LEU A 96 15.78 5.23 25.22
C LEU A 96 15.43 3.74 25.16
N THR A 97 14.49 3.30 25.99
CA THR A 97 13.95 1.94 25.95
C THR A 97 12.83 1.84 24.92
N LEU A 98 13.13 1.19 23.79
CA LEU A 98 12.12 0.80 22.82
C LEU A 98 11.34 -0.42 23.37
N LEU A 99 10.30 -0.14 24.14
CA LEU A 99 9.30 -1.15 24.47
C LEU A 99 8.45 -1.40 23.22
N LEU A 100 8.39 -2.65 22.74
CA LEU A 100 7.32 -3.09 21.84
C LEU A 100 6.01 -2.97 22.62
N ALA A 101 5.42 -1.78 22.59
CA ALA A 101 4.16 -1.51 23.25
C ALA A 101 3.05 -2.35 22.61
N GLU A 102 2.09 -2.78 23.41
CA GLU A 102 0.90 -3.45 22.89
C GLU A 102 0.23 -2.57 21.83
N PRO A 103 -0.23 -3.15 20.70
CA PRO A 103 -0.80 -2.39 19.61
C PRO A 103 -1.95 -1.53 20.12
N THR A 104 -1.79 -0.21 19.98
CA THR A 104 -2.78 0.74 20.47
C THR A 104 -4.02 0.68 19.59
N ARG A 105 -5.21 1.01 20.14
CA ARG A 105 -6.47 1.03 19.36
C ARG A 105 -6.36 1.87 18.08
N LEU A 106 -5.58 2.96 18.12
CA LEU A 106 -5.31 3.81 16.97
C LEU A 106 -4.51 3.08 15.86
N GLN A 107 -3.49 2.29 16.22
CA GLN A 107 -2.75 1.48 15.24
C GLN A 107 -3.66 0.45 14.58
N GLY A 108 -4.58 -0.17 15.32
CA GLY A 108 -5.58 -1.07 14.76
C GLY A 108 -6.48 -0.37 13.72
N GLN A 109 -6.94 0.85 14.03
CA GLN A 109 -7.73 1.67 13.09
C GLN A 109 -6.92 2.09 11.86
N LEU A 110 -5.65 2.45 12.02
CA LEU A 110 -4.77 2.81 10.91
C LEU A 110 -4.50 1.62 9.99
N LEU A 111 -4.26 0.43 10.54
CA LEU A 111 -4.08 -0.81 9.76
C LEU A 111 -5.35 -1.16 8.99
N LEU A 112 -6.52 -1.07 9.63
CA LEU A 112 -7.82 -1.23 8.97
C LEU A 112 -8.03 -0.19 7.86
N GLY A 113 -7.67 1.07 8.12
CA GLY A 113 -7.73 2.14 7.13
C GLY A 113 -6.81 1.88 5.93
N LEU A 114 -5.60 1.36 6.16
CA LEU A 114 -4.66 1.01 5.11
C LEU A 114 -5.17 -0.16 4.27
N LEU A 115 -5.75 -1.18 4.91
CA LEU A 115 -6.44 -2.30 4.26
C LEU A 115 -7.60 -1.81 3.38
N ALA A 116 -8.44 -0.93 3.93
CA ALA A 116 -9.56 -0.34 3.20
C ALA A 116 -9.07 0.51 2.02
N CYS A 117 -8.03 1.31 2.20
CA CYS A 117 -7.43 2.11 1.12
C CYS A 117 -6.80 1.23 0.03
N GLY A 118 -6.08 0.17 0.39
CA GLY A 118 -5.51 -0.77 -0.57
C GLY A 118 -6.58 -1.52 -1.36
N TRP A 119 -7.69 -1.90 -0.70
CA TRP A 119 -8.85 -2.47 -1.36
C TRP A 119 -9.55 -1.48 -2.30
N LEU A 120 -9.75 -0.24 -1.88
CA LEU A 120 -10.30 0.82 -2.74
C LEU A 120 -9.38 1.13 -3.93
N ALA A 121 -8.07 1.13 -3.70
CA ALA A 121 -7.07 1.33 -4.76
C ALA A 121 -7.06 0.18 -5.77
N SER A 122 -7.25 -1.07 -5.32
CA SER A 122 -7.34 -2.25 -6.21
C SER A 122 -8.66 -2.33 -6.99
N LEU A 123 -9.72 -1.68 -6.48
CA LEU A 123 -10.98 -1.52 -7.22
C LEU A 123 -10.85 -0.58 -8.43
N VAL A 124 -9.93 0.39 -8.41
CA VAL A 124 -9.71 1.32 -9.54
C VAL A 124 -9.31 0.59 -10.84
N PRO A 125 -8.28 -0.27 -10.88
CA PRO A 125 -7.93 -1.02 -12.08
C PRO A 125 -9.01 -2.05 -12.44
N ALA A 126 -9.67 -2.66 -11.45
CA ALA A 126 -10.78 -3.57 -11.69
C ALA A 126 -11.92 -2.86 -12.45
N TRP A 127 -12.39 -1.72 -11.94
CA TRP A 127 -13.48 -0.95 -12.54
C TRP A 127 -13.11 -0.41 -13.95
N ARG A 128 -11.85 -0.04 -14.17
CA ARG A 128 -11.35 0.31 -15.50
C ARG A 128 -11.36 -0.87 -16.48
N ALA A 129 -10.96 -2.06 -16.05
CA ALA A 129 -11.01 -3.26 -16.88
C ALA A 129 -12.45 -3.60 -17.30
N TYR A 130 -13.41 -3.43 -16.39
CA TYR A 130 -14.83 -3.61 -16.68
C TYR A 130 -15.34 -2.65 -17.76
N ARG A 131 -15.02 -1.34 -17.64
CA ARG A 131 -15.43 -0.34 -18.64
C ARG A 131 -14.82 -0.58 -20.01
N LEU A 132 -13.56 -1.02 -20.07
CA LEU A 132 -12.91 -1.38 -21.33
C LEU A 132 -13.61 -2.59 -21.96
N SER A 133 -13.88 -3.65 -21.18
CA SER A 133 -14.59 -4.84 -21.65
C SER A 133 -15.99 -4.56 -22.20
N LEU A 134 -16.75 -3.68 -21.54
CA LEU A 134 -18.08 -3.27 -21.98
C LEU A 134 -18.06 -2.51 -23.31
N ALA A 135 -17.04 -1.67 -23.55
CA ALA A 135 -16.90 -0.89 -24.78
C ALA A 135 -16.59 -1.78 -26.00
N ASP A 136 -15.80 -2.84 -25.82
CA ASP A 136 -15.46 -3.77 -26.90
C ASP A 136 -16.51 -4.88 -27.12
N GLY A 137 -17.38 -5.14 -26.14
CA GLY A 137 -18.53 -6.07 -26.28
C GLY A 137 -19.63 -5.58 -27.22
N LEU A 138 -19.58 -4.31 -27.66
CA LEU A 138 -20.55 -3.70 -28.59
C LEU A 138 -20.08 -3.65 -30.05
N SER A 139 -18.92 -4.20 -30.41
CA SER A 139 -18.56 -4.43 -31.80
C SER A 139 -18.71 -5.91 -32.17
N PRO A 140 -19.90 -6.37 -32.59
CA PRO A 140 -20.02 -7.64 -33.28
C PRO A 140 -19.29 -7.47 -34.62
N ARG A 141 -18.09 -8.04 -34.73
CA ARG A 141 -17.45 -8.21 -36.03
C ARG A 141 -17.96 -9.52 -36.61
N SER A 142 -18.89 -9.36 -37.55
CA SER A 142 -19.22 -10.33 -38.61
C SER A 142 -17.97 -10.84 -39.29
#